data_AF-A0A2V9PME7-F1
#
_entry.id   AF-A0A2V9PME7-F1
#
_cell.length_a   1.000
_cell.length_b   1.000
_cell.length_c   1.000
_cell.angle_alpha   90.00
_cell.angle_beta   90.00
_cell.angle_gamma   90.00
#
_symmetry.space_group_name_H-M   'P 1'
#
loop_
_entity.id
_entity.type
_entity.pdbx_description
1 polymer ?
#
loop_
_entity_poly.entity_id
_entity_poly.type
_entity_poly.pdbx_seq_one_letter_code
_entity_poly.pdbx_strand_id
1 'polypeptide(L)' 'MAANERVLVTGAGGFIGHALVNRLKAESCFVRGVDIKYPEYESTKADEF' A
#
# COMPACT_ATOMS: atom_id res chain seq x y z
N MET A 1 4.53 -12.51 -7.81
CA MET A 1 3.89 -11.79 -8.93
C MET A 1 4.98 -11.13 -9.77
N ALA A 2 4.71 -10.76 -11.03
CA ALA A 2 5.73 -10.14 -11.88
C ALA A 2 6.06 -8.73 -11.35
N ALA A 3 7.34 -8.35 -11.35
CA ALA A 3 7.87 -7.08 -10.81
C ALA A 3 7.36 -5.79 -11.52
N ASN A 4 6.28 -5.87 -12.30
CA ASN A 4 5.69 -4.79 -13.08
C ASN A 4 4.19 -4.59 -12.83
N GLU A 5 3.60 -5.32 -11.88
CA GLU A 5 2.18 -5.14 -11.55
C GLU A 5 1.97 -3.86 -10.72
N ARG A 6 1.08 -2.99 -11.22
CA ARG A 6 0.63 -1.78 -10.53
C ARG A 6 -0.68 -2.10 -9.80
N VAL A 7 -0.68 -1.92 -8.49
CA VAL A 7 -1.80 -2.29 -7.63
C VAL A 7 -2.35 -1.06 -6.91
N LEU A 8 -3.67 -0.88 -6.98
CA LEU A 8 -4.40 0.12 -6.20
C LEU A 8 -4.97 -0.53 -4.94
N VAL A 9 -4.68 0.03 -3.77
CA VAL A 9 -5.22 -0.46 -2.49
C VAL A 9 -6.09 0.62 -1.86
N THR A 10 -7.40 0.38 -1.81
CA THR A 10 -8.35 1.24 -1.07
C THR A 10 -8.37 0.87 0.41
N GLY A 11 -8.50 1.84 1.31
CA GLY A 11 -8.38 1.61 2.75
C GLY A 11 -6.94 1.30 3.17
N ALA A 12 -5.96 1.83 2.43
CA ALA A 12 -4.53 1.52 2.62
C ALA A 12 -3.94 2.01 3.95
N GLY A 13 -4.61 2.95 4.63
CA GLY A 13 -4.24 3.43 5.96
C GLY A 13 -4.88 2.63 7.10
N GLY A 14 -5.83 1.73 6.79
CA GLY A 14 -6.46 0.83 7.75
C GLY A 14 -5.57 -0.35 8.14
N PHE A 15 -6.01 -1.13 9.15
CA PHE A 15 -5.26 -2.25 9.70
C PHE A 15 -4.83 -3.29 8.65
N ILE A 16 -5.79 -3.81 7.89
CA ILE A 16 -5.53 -4.83 6.85
C ILE A 16 -4.88 -4.19 5.61
N GLY A 17 -5.34 -3.01 5.21
CA GLY A 17 -4.81 -2.32 4.04
C GLY A 17 -3.32 -2.00 4.17
N HIS A 18 -2.88 -1.54 5.34
CA HIS A 18 -1.48 -1.28 5.62
C HIS A 18 -0.63 -2.56 5.53
N ALA A 19 -1.10 -3.67 6.11
CA ALA A 19 -0.42 -4.96 6.02
C ALA A 19 -0.33 -5.47 4.57
N LEU A 20 -1.39 -5.27 3.78
CA LEU A 20 -1.43 -5.64 2.37
C LEU A 20 -0.45 -4.81 1.54
N VAL A 21 -0.39 -3.50 1.75
CA VAL A 21 0.62 -2.62 1.10
C VAL A 21 2.02 -3.14 1.40
N ASN A 22 2.33 -3.43 2.67
CA ASN A 22 3.64 -3.95 3.06
C ASN A 22 3.99 -5.28 2.36
N ARG A 23 3.02 -6.20 2.25
CA ARG A 23 3.20 -7.47 1.54
C ARG A 23 3.45 -7.27 0.05
N LEU A 24 2.65 -6.43 -0.62
CA LEU A 24 2.78 -6.13 -2.06
C LEU A 24 4.11 -5.43 -2.38
N LYS A 25 4.56 -4.51 -1.51
CA LYS A 25 5.87 -3.88 -1.64
C LYS A 25 7.02 -4.88 -1.48
N ALA A 26 6.89 -5.85 -0.58
CA ALA A 26 7.86 -6.95 -0.46
C ALA A 26 7.92 -7.85 -1.71
N GLU A 27 6.85 -7.89 -2.51
CA GLU A 27 6.82 -8.56 -3.82
C GLU A 27 7.32 -7.69 -4.98
N SER A 28 7.86 -6.50 -4.70
CA SER A 28 8.32 -5.53 -5.69
C SER A 28 7.23 -5.00 -6.62
N CYS A 29 5.97 -5.00 -6.17
CA CYS A 29 4.89 -4.33 -6.88
C CYS A 29 5.00 -2.81 -6.73
N PHE A 30 4.49 -2.08 -7.72
CA PHE A 30 4.17 -0.67 -7.57
C PHE A 30 2.79 -0.55 -6.92
N VAL A 31 2.69 0.18 -5.82
CA VAL A 31 1.47 0.28 -5.02
C VAL A 31 1.06 1.74 -4.88
N ARG A 32 -0.17 2.04 -5.31
CA ARG A 32 -0.86 3.27 -4.95
C ARG A 32 -1.85 2.98 -3.83
N GLY A 33 -1.56 3.48 -2.63
CA GLY A 33 -2.52 3.49 -1.54
C GLY A 33 -3.57 4.58 -1.77
N VAL A 34 -4.79 4.35 -1.29
CA VAL A 34 -5.84 5.37 -1.21
C VAL A 34 -6.59 5.18 0.10
N ASP A 35 -6.72 6.25 0.86
CA ASP A 35 -7.54 6.29 2.06
C ASP A 35 -8.06 7.72 2.29
N ILE A 36 -9.06 7.87 3.15
CA ILE A 36 -9.64 9.17 3.54
C ILE A 36 -8.71 9.99 4.44
N LYS A 37 -7.72 9.35 5.07
CA LYS A 37 -6.71 9.98 5.92
C LYS A 37 -5.36 9.32 5.75
N TYR A 38 -4.29 10.08 5.94
CA TYR A 38 -2.94 9.51 6.01
C TYR A 38 -2.81 8.60 7.24
N PRO A 39 -1.94 7.56 7.18
CA PRO A 39 -1.68 6.70 8.32
C PRO A 39 -1.22 7.50 9.55
N GLU A 40 -1.84 7.26 10.70
CA GLU A 40 -1.58 8.03 11.93
C GLU A 40 -0.39 7.50 12.74
N TYR A 41 -0.07 6.20 12.62
CA TYR A 41 0.91 5.53 13.47
C TYR A 41 2.25 5.26 12.78
N GLU A 42 2.23 4.93 11.48
CA GLU A 42 3.43 4.63 10.69
C GLU A 42 3.23 5.11 9.26
N SER A 43 4.25 5.74 8.66
CA SER A 43 4.23 6.12 7.25
C SER A 43 3.97 4.91 6.34
N THR A 44 3.18 5.12 5.28
CA THR A 44 2.96 4.10 4.25
C THR A 44 4.24 3.77 3.46
N LYS A 45 4.39 2.50 3.05
CA LYS A 45 5.41 2.06 2.08
C LYS A 45 4.95 2.11 0.63
N ALA A 46 3.70 2.50 0.40
CA ALA A 46 3.18 2.69 -0.95
C ALA A 46 4.03 3.73 -1.71
N ASP A 47 4.16 3.54 -3.02
CA ASP A 47 4.89 4.48 -3.88
C ASP A 47 4.12 5.81 -4.00
N GLU A 48 2.78 5.72 -3.95
CA GLU A 48 1.85 6.84 -3.88
C GLU A 48 0.77 6.59 -2.83
N PHE A 49 0.22 7.63 -2.22
CA PHE A 49 -0.85 7.52 -1.20
C PHE A 49 -1.78 8.73 -1.18
#